data_AF-A0A428SNZ0-F1
#
_entry.id   AF-A0A428SNZ0-F1
#
_cell.length_a   1.000
_cell.length_b   1.000
_cell.length_c   1.000
_cell.angle_alpha   90.00
_cell.angle_beta   90.00
_cell.angle_gamma   90.00
#
_symmetry.space_group_name_H-M   'P 1'
#
loop_
_entity.id
_entity.type
_entity.pdbx_description
1 polymer ?
#
loop_
_entity_poly.entity_id
_entity_poly.type
_entity_poly.pdbx_seq_one_letter_code
_entity_poly.pdbx_strand_id
1 'polypeptide(L)'
;MMAMSLVGFIVFVVLELEAIRYGIGAAAMEEGFDINKAAMFFTIAQVVYIITTGISKMGVALVLFRLASGTDMKVIRSILAATTVILGLWCLAITLVFALQCRPLSVAWGIGEGSCISSKVIGQTGLAFSVVDMALSWFYAIEVWQTLISFLSPWKQPSSKFPS
;
A
#
# COMPACT_ATOMS: atom_id res chain seq x y z
N MET A 1 2.70 11.95 -8.65
CA MET A 1 2.60 10.73 -7.82
C MET A 1 1.67 9.70 -8.45
N MET A 2 0.44 10.05 -8.85
CA MET A 2 -0.51 9.09 -9.45
C MET A 2 0.00 8.38 -10.72
N ALA A 3 0.66 9.09 -11.65
CA ALA A 3 1.23 8.46 -12.84
C ALA A 3 2.37 7.47 -12.52
N MET A 4 3.17 7.75 -11.48
CA MET A 4 4.22 6.84 -11.02
C MET A 4 3.63 5.59 -10.38
N SER A 5 2.57 5.74 -9.57
CA SER A 5 1.84 4.61 -9.01
C SER A 5 1.24 3.72 -10.10
N LEU A 6 0.68 4.31 -11.16
CA LEU A 6 0.13 3.55 -12.29
C LEU A 6 1.20 2.66 -12.94
N VAL A 7 2.36 3.23 -13.24
CA VAL A 7 3.49 2.47 -13.81
C VAL A 7 3.95 1.37 -12.85
N GLY A 8 4.06 1.67 -11.56
CA GLY A 8 4.41 0.69 -10.54
C GLY A 8 3.43 -0.49 -10.47
N PHE A 9 2.13 -0.23 -10.57
CA PHE A 9 1.11 -1.29 -10.60
C PHE A 9 1.15 -2.11 -11.89
N ILE A 10 1.46 -1.50 -13.03
CA ILE A 10 1.66 -2.25 -14.29
C ILE A 10 2.85 -3.22 -14.14
N VAL A 11 3.97 -2.73 -13.62
CA VAL A 11 5.16 -3.56 -13.38
C VAL A 11 4.84 -4.70 -12.41
N PHE A 12 4.11 -4.41 -11.32
CA PHE A 12 3.65 -5.41 -10.37
C PHE A 12 2.85 -6.53 -11.06
N VAL A 13 1.84 -6.17 -11.88
CA VAL A 13 1.01 -7.15 -12.59
C VAL A 13 1.85 -8.01 -13.54
N VAL A 14 2.80 -7.41 -14.27
CA VAL A 14 3.67 -8.17 -15.17
C VAL A 14 4.54 -9.17 -14.41
N LEU A 15 5.12 -8.76 -13.28
CA LEU A 15 5.95 -9.64 -12.45
C LEU A 15 5.14 -10.79 -11.83
N GLU A 16 3.91 -10.54 -11.40
CA GLU A 16 3.04 -11.62 -10.90
C GLU A 16 2.62 -12.59 -12.01
N LEU A 17 2.33 -12.10 -13.21
CA LEU A 17 2.02 -12.96 -14.36
C LEU A 17 3.20 -13.87 -14.71
N GLU A 18 4.43 -13.35 -14.66
CA GLU A 18 5.63 -14.17 -14.83
C GLU A 18 5.80 -15.17 -13.68
N ALA A 19 5.55 -14.76 -12.43
CA ALA A 19 5.60 -15.68 -11.29
C ALA A 19 4.60 -16.85 -11.42
N ILE A 20 3.39 -16.57 -11.90
CA ILE A 20 2.36 -17.59 -12.17
C ILE A 20 2.81 -18.53 -13.29
N ARG A 21 3.44 -18.00 -14.36
CA ARG A 21 3.99 -18.83 -15.46
C ARG A 21 5.06 -19.81 -14.99
N TYR A 22 5.81 -19.46 -13.95
CA TYR A 22 6.82 -20.33 -13.34
C TYR A 22 6.27 -21.26 -12.24
N GLY A 23 4.94 -21.35 -12.06
CA GLY A 23 4.31 -22.37 -11.23
C GLY A 23 3.83 -21.90 -9.87
N ILE A 24 3.84 -20.59 -9.58
CA ILE A 24 3.15 -20.06 -8.38
C ILE A 24 1.66 -20.37 -8.49
N GLY A 25 1.15 -21.19 -7.56
CA GLY A 25 -0.27 -21.57 -7.47
C GLY A 25 -0.67 -22.84 -8.22
N ALA A 26 0.28 -23.55 -8.85
CA ALA A 26 0.01 -24.85 -9.47
C ALA A 26 -0.27 -25.93 -8.39
N ALA A 27 -1.34 -26.72 -8.57
CA ALA A 27 -1.69 -27.80 -7.65
C ALA A 27 -0.74 -29.01 -7.74
N ALA A 28 -0.06 -29.17 -8.88
CA ALA A 28 0.99 -30.15 -9.11
C ALA A 28 2.18 -29.47 -9.80
N MET A 29 3.39 -29.81 -9.39
CA MET A 29 4.62 -29.29 -9.98
C MET A 29 4.96 -30.11 -11.22
N GLU A 30 4.71 -29.57 -12.42
CA GLU A 30 5.21 -30.12 -13.69
C GLU A 30 6.74 -29.98 -13.79
N GLU A 31 7.40 -30.89 -14.52
CA GLU A 31 8.87 -30.95 -14.69
C GLU A 31 9.51 -29.71 -15.37
N GLY A 32 8.71 -28.75 -15.83
CA GLY A 32 9.18 -27.48 -16.41
C GLY A 32 9.16 -26.28 -15.46
N PHE A 33 8.68 -26.42 -14.22
CA PHE A 33 8.56 -25.29 -13.29
C PHE A 33 9.86 -25.01 -12.52
N ASP A 34 10.39 -23.81 -12.71
CA ASP A 34 11.58 -23.32 -12.02
C ASP A 34 11.16 -22.52 -10.78
N ILE A 35 10.95 -23.23 -9.67
CA ILE A 35 10.42 -22.70 -8.40
C ILE A 35 11.28 -21.53 -7.88
N ASN A 36 12.58 -21.56 -8.15
CA ASN A 36 13.51 -20.52 -7.74
C ASN A 36 13.22 -19.20 -8.47
N LYS A 37 12.94 -19.24 -9.78
CA LYS A 37 12.53 -18.05 -10.55
C LYS A 37 11.14 -17.58 -10.14
N ALA A 38 10.23 -18.50 -9.90
CA ALA A 38 8.87 -18.20 -9.42
C ALA A 38 8.93 -17.40 -8.10
N ALA A 39 9.72 -17.87 -7.13
CA ALA A 39 9.93 -17.18 -5.86
C ALA A 39 10.58 -15.80 -6.04
N MET A 40 11.51 -15.66 -6.99
CA MET A 40 12.17 -14.39 -7.35
C MET A 40 11.20 -13.36 -7.86
N PHE A 41 10.44 -13.69 -8.90
CA PHE A 41 9.45 -12.76 -9.45
C PHE A 41 8.38 -12.43 -8.42
N PHE A 42 7.93 -13.40 -7.63
CA PHE A 42 6.93 -13.16 -6.58
C PHE A 42 7.43 -12.21 -5.49
N THR A 43 8.64 -12.43 -4.97
CA THR A 43 9.22 -11.57 -3.92
C THR A 43 9.42 -10.14 -4.42
N ILE A 44 9.94 -9.98 -5.64
CA ILE A 44 10.13 -8.66 -6.25
C ILE A 44 8.77 -7.99 -6.46
N ALA A 45 7.76 -8.73 -6.93
CA ALA A 45 6.41 -8.22 -7.09
C ALA A 45 5.84 -7.69 -5.77
N GLN A 46 5.98 -8.43 -4.66
CA GLN A 46 5.51 -7.99 -3.35
C GLN A 46 6.18 -6.68 -2.89
N VAL A 47 7.50 -6.56 -3.08
CA VAL A 47 8.23 -5.34 -2.74
C VAL A 47 7.75 -4.15 -3.59
N VAL A 48 7.61 -4.35 -4.91
CA VAL A 48 7.10 -3.32 -5.82
C VAL A 48 5.68 -2.90 -5.45
N TYR A 49 4.82 -3.85 -5.08
CA TYR A 49 3.46 -3.60 -4.62
C TYR A 49 3.46 -2.70 -3.38
N ILE A 50 4.20 -3.07 -2.32
CA ILE A 50 4.22 -2.29 -1.07
C ILE A 50 4.69 -0.85 -1.32
N ILE A 51 5.76 -0.68 -2.11
CA ILE A 51 6.29 0.65 -2.45
C ILE A 51 5.27 1.46 -3.25
N THR A 52 4.67 0.85 -4.28
CA THR A 52 3.68 1.50 -5.14
C THR A 52 2.44 1.91 -4.34
N THR A 53 1.99 1.04 -3.43
CA THR A 53 0.84 1.31 -2.55
C THR A 53 1.15 2.49 -1.62
N GLY A 54 2.35 2.53 -1.03
CA GLY A 54 2.82 3.67 -0.24
C GLY A 54 2.83 4.99 -1.02
N ILE A 55 3.36 4.99 -2.25
CA ILE A 55 3.36 6.19 -3.13
C ILE A 55 1.93 6.66 -3.44
N SER A 56 1.03 5.72 -3.70
CA SER A 56 -0.39 6.00 -3.95
C SER A 56 -1.02 6.73 -2.76
N LYS A 57 -0.80 6.23 -1.55
CA LYS A 57 -1.33 6.80 -0.30
C LYS A 57 -0.77 8.18 -0.02
N MET A 58 0.53 8.40 -0.23
CA MET A 58 1.14 9.73 -0.11
C MET A 58 0.52 10.73 -1.11
N GLY A 59 0.21 10.27 -2.33
CA GLY A 59 -0.49 11.08 -3.33
C GLY A 59 -1.86 11.54 -2.85
N VAL A 60 -2.67 10.64 -2.29
CA VAL A 60 -3.99 10.95 -1.72
C VAL A 60 -3.85 11.91 -0.53
N ALA A 61 -2.93 11.63 0.40
CA ALA A 61 -2.69 12.45 1.57
C ALA A 61 -2.32 13.90 1.20
N LEU A 62 -1.49 14.10 0.17
CA LEU A 62 -1.14 15.45 -0.30
C LEU A 62 -2.33 16.21 -0.88
N VAL A 63 -3.22 15.54 -1.61
CA VAL A 63 -4.45 16.16 -2.13
C VAL A 63 -5.38 16.58 -0.99
N LEU A 64 -5.55 15.71 0.01
CA LEU A 64 -6.34 16.02 1.20
C LEU A 64 -5.73 17.16 2.02
N PHE A 65 -4.40 17.19 2.14
CA PHE A 65 -3.69 18.28 2.80
C PHE A 65 -3.89 19.63 2.10
N ARG A 66 -3.98 19.64 0.76
CA ARG A 66 -4.31 20.85 -0.02
C ARG A 66 -5.75 21.29 0.21
N LEU A 67 -6.71 20.37 0.27
CA LEU A 67 -8.12 20.68 0.54
C LEU A 67 -8.32 21.22 1.97
N ALA A 68 -7.65 20.64 2.95
CA ALA A 68 -7.69 21.08 4.35
C ALA A 68 -7.02 22.45 4.58
N SER A 69 -6.33 23.03 3.61
CA SER A 69 -5.75 24.37 3.73
C SER A 69 -6.78 25.51 3.62
N GLY A 70 -7.96 25.24 3.06
CA GLY A 70 -9.04 26.22 2.92
C GLY A 70 -9.90 26.41 4.18
N THR A 71 -9.85 25.47 5.11
CA THR A 71 -10.64 25.46 6.36
C THR A 71 -9.64 25.41 7.51
N ASP A 72 -9.72 26.30 8.51
CA ASP A 72 -8.73 26.48 9.61
C ASP A 72 -8.67 25.27 10.60
N MET A 73 -8.54 24.05 10.08
CA MET A 73 -8.64 22.78 10.78
C MET A 73 -7.24 22.20 11.01
N LYS A 74 -6.47 22.88 11.86
CA LYS A 74 -5.08 22.49 12.22
C LYS A 74 -5.00 21.06 12.79
N VAL A 75 -6.05 20.59 13.47
CA VAL A 75 -6.14 19.25 14.07
C VAL A 75 -6.15 18.16 12.98
N ILE A 76 -7.05 18.28 11.99
CA ILE A 76 -7.18 17.32 10.89
C ILE A 76 -5.87 17.22 10.09
N ARG A 77 -5.22 18.38 9.87
CA ARG A 77 -3.93 18.43 9.17
C ARG A 77 -2.82 17.69 9.91
N SER A 78 -2.78 17.79 11.24
CA SER A 78 -1.80 17.07 12.07
C SER A 78 -2.07 15.56 12.08
N ILE A 79 -3.35 15.16 12.18
CA ILE A 79 -3.75 13.75 12.14
C ILE A 79 -3.39 13.14 10.78
N LEU A 80 -3.72 13.82 9.68
CA LEU A 80 -3.44 13.37 8.33
C LEU A 80 -1.93 13.21 8.06
N ALA A 81 -1.12 14.15 8.55
CA ALA A 81 0.33 14.05 8.45
C ALA A 81 0.87 12.88 9.28
N ALA A 82 0.39 12.71 10.52
CA ALA A 82 0.80 11.63 11.40
C ALA A 82 0.47 10.25 10.82
N THR A 83 -0.77 10.04 10.34
CA THR A 83 -1.19 8.77 9.73
C THR A 83 -0.43 8.45 8.45
N THR A 84 -0.08 9.47 7.66
CA THR A 84 0.74 9.29 6.44
C THR A 84 2.16 8.85 6.78
N VAL A 85 2.78 9.45 7.81
CA VAL A 85 4.12 9.06 8.28
C VAL A 85 4.10 7.66 8.86
N ILE A 86 3.10 7.32 9.68
CA ILE A 86 2.94 5.98 10.25
C ILE A 86 2.80 4.93 9.14
N LEU A 87 2.00 5.21 8.10
CA LEU A 87 1.89 4.34 6.94
C LEU A 87 3.20 4.18 6.19
N GLY A 88 3.94 5.27 5.97
CA GLY A 88 5.24 5.23 5.32
C GLY A 88 6.23 4.35 6.08
N LEU A 89 6.30 4.51 7.40
CA LEU A 89 7.14 3.69 8.28
C LEU A 89 6.71 2.23 8.28
N TRP A 90 5.40 1.96 8.31
CA TRP A 90 4.85 0.61 8.22
C TRP A 90 5.21 -0.05 6.90
N CYS A 91 5.00 0.63 5.77
CA CYS A 91 5.40 0.14 4.45
C CYS A 91 6.90 -0.16 4.40
N LEU A 92 7.74 0.73 4.91
CA LEU A 92 9.19 0.53 4.99
C LEU A 92 9.58 -0.70 5.81
N ALA A 93 8.98 -0.87 6.98
CA ALA A 93 9.23 -2.03 7.85
C ALA A 93 8.86 -3.33 7.14
N ILE A 94 7.69 -3.37 6.49
CA ILE A 94 7.23 -4.56 5.76
C ILE A 94 8.12 -4.81 4.53
N THR A 95 8.47 -3.78 3.76
CA THR A 95 9.42 -3.90 2.66
C THR A 95 10.75 -4.48 3.13
N LEU A 96 11.28 -4.07 4.28
CA LEU A 96 12.50 -4.64 4.84
C LEU A 96 12.33 -6.11 5.24
N VAL A 97 11.19 -6.49 5.82
CA VAL A 97 10.89 -7.89 6.16
C VAL A 97 10.85 -8.77 4.90
N PHE A 98 10.21 -8.31 3.82
CA PHE A 98 10.15 -9.03 2.55
C PHE A 98 11.50 -9.00 1.80
N ALA A 99 12.25 -7.89 1.86
CA ALA A 99 13.56 -7.80 1.23
C ALA A 99 14.62 -8.63 1.96
N LEU A 100 14.46 -8.85 3.27
CA LEU A 100 15.38 -9.60 4.13
C LEU A 100 14.76 -10.90 4.66
N GLN A 101 13.78 -11.44 3.95
CA GLN A 101 13.05 -12.66 4.33
C GLN A 101 13.96 -13.89 4.48
N CYS A 102 15.14 -13.88 3.85
CA CYS A 102 16.22 -14.85 4.06
C CYS A 102 17.55 -14.13 4.31
N ARG A 103 18.41 -14.71 5.15
CA ARG A 103 19.79 -14.28 5.34
C ARG A 103 20.76 -15.36 4.86
N PRO A 104 21.50 -15.16 3.75
CA PRO A 104 21.37 -14.10 2.73
C PRO A 104 20.18 -14.29 1.79
N LEU A 105 19.76 -13.21 1.10
CA LEU A 105 18.63 -13.24 0.15
C LEU A 105 18.83 -14.29 -0.95
N SER A 106 20.07 -14.64 -1.30
CA SER A 106 20.40 -15.69 -2.27
C SER A 106 19.84 -17.07 -1.89
N VAL A 107 19.64 -17.33 -0.60
CA VAL A 107 19.09 -18.58 -0.06
C VAL A 107 17.59 -18.71 -0.35
N ALA A 108 16.88 -17.58 -0.54
CA ALA A 108 15.48 -17.61 -0.97
C ALA A 108 15.29 -18.29 -2.34
N TRP A 109 16.36 -18.34 -3.15
CA TRP A 109 16.39 -18.95 -4.48
C TRP A 109 17.20 -20.25 -4.53
N GLY A 110 17.53 -20.82 -3.38
CA GLY A 110 18.31 -22.07 -3.28
C GLY A 110 19.82 -21.92 -3.52
N ILE A 111 20.35 -20.69 -3.52
CA ILE A 111 21.78 -20.42 -3.73
C ILE A 111 22.44 -20.11 -2.38
N GLY A 112 23.04 -21.15 -1.77
CA GLY A 112 23.80 -21.09 -0.52
C GLY A 112 23.07 -21.69 0.69
N GLU A 113 23.79 -21.88 1.79
CA GLU A 113 23.20 -22.26 3.09
C GLU A 113 22.86 -21.02 3.91
N GLY A 114 21.66 -20.97 4.47
CA GLY A 114 21.23 -19.91 5.37
C GLY A 114 19.87 -20.19 5.99
N SER A 115 19.40 -19.26 6.83
CA SER A 115 18.12 -19.37 7.51
C SER A 115 17.10 -18.45 6.86
N CYS A 116 15.96 -19.02 6.48
CA CYS A 116 14.81 -18.32 5.95
C CYS A 116 13.69 -18.27 6.98
N ILE A 117 12.92 -17.19 6.97
CA ILE A 117 11.71 -17.09 7.78
C ILE A 117 10.65 -18.05 7.20
N SER A 118 9.81 -18.63 8.05
CA SER A 118 8.78 -19.57 7.59
C SER A 118 7.79 -18.87 6.66
N SER A 119 7.42 -19.52 5.54
CA SER A 119 6.44 -19.00 4.57
C SER A 119 5.10 -18.64 5.21
N LYS A 120 4.75 -19.30 6.33
CA LYS A 120 3.54 -18.97 7.11
C LYS A 120 3.62 -17.57 7.73
N VAL A 121 4.77 -17.18 8.23
CA VAL A 121 4.99 -15.85 8.83
C VAL A 121 4.90 -14.78 7.75
N ILE A 122 5.53 -15.01 6.58
CA ILE A 122 5.46 -14.08 5.43
C ILE A 122 4.00 -13.86 5.00
N GLY A 123 3.24 -14.96 4.86
CA GLY A 123 1.81 -14.88 4.51
C GLY A 123 1.00 -14.11 5.55
N GLN A 124 1.23 -14.36 6.84
CA GLN A 124 0.56 -13.62 7.92
C GLN A 124 0.95 -12.13 7.93
N THR A 125 2.20 -11.80 7.64
CA THR A 125 2.66 -10.41 7.52
C THR A 125 1.99 -9.68 6.35
N GLY A 126 1.85 -10.34 5.19
CA GLY A 126 1.14 -9.78 4.04
C GLY A 126 -0.36 -9.54 4.31
N LEU A 127 -0.99 -10.48 5.03
CA LEU A 127 -2.37 -10.31 5.49
C LEU A 127 -2.50 -9.15 6.48
N ALA A 128 -1.60 -9.06 7.47
CA ALA A 128 -1.58 -7.97 8.44
C ALA A 128 -1.39 -6.61 7.75
N PHE A 129 -0.47 -6.53 6.78
CA PHE A 129 -0.28 -5.33 5.96
C PHE A 129 -1.57 -4.89 5.28
N SER A 130 -2.27 -5.83 4.64
CA SER A 130 -3.51 -5.55 3.92
C SER A 130 -4.63 -5.07 4.86
N VAL A 131 -4.80 -5.71 6.02
CA VAL A 131 -5.81 -5.33 7.03
C VAL A 131 -5.54 -3.91 7.56
N VAL A 132 -4.28 -3.62 7.90
CA VAL A 132 -3.88 -2.30 8.39
C VAL A 132 -4.09 -1.22 7.32
N ASP A 133 -3.74 -1.50 6.07
CA ASP A 133 -3.94 -0.57 4.95
C ASP A 133 -5.43 -0.27 4.70
N MET A 134 -6.29 -1.30 4.75
CA MET A 134 -7.74 -1.12 4.61
C MET A 134 -8.33 -0.31 5.77
N ALA A 135 -7.94 -0.63 7.00
CA ALA A 135 -8.38 0.12 8.18
C ALA A 135 -8.00 1.61 8.09
N LEU A 136 -6.76 1.90 7.69
CA LEU A 136 -6.29 3.28 7.53
C LEU A 136 -6.98 4.00 6.36
N SER A 137 -7.36 3.28 5.30
CA SER A 137 -8.18 3.83 4.21
C SER A 137 -9.55 4.29 4.70
N TRP A 138 -10.18 3.50 5.57
CA TRP A 138 -11.44 3.88 6.21
C TRP A 138 -11.29 5.11 7.10
N PHE A 139 -10.21 5.18 7.90
CA PHE A 139 -9.91 6.37 8.67
C PHE A 139 -9.78 7.61 7.79
N TYR A 140 -9.02 7.53 6.68
CA TYR A 140 -8.93 8.66 5.75
C TYR A 140 -10.28 9.06 5.18
N ALA A 141 -11.12 8.09 4.77
CA ALA A 141 -12.44 8.38 4.23
C ALA A 141 -13.33 9.15 5.22
N ILE A 142 -13.27 8.82 6.51
CA ILE A 142 -14.02 9.52 7.56
C ILE A 142 -13.52 10.96 7.71
N GLU A 143 -12.20 11.18 7.73
CA GLU A 143 -11.60 12.52 7.79
C GLU A 143 -11.99 13.38 6.57
N VAL A 144 -12.03 12.77 5.37
CA VAL A 144 -12.53 13.44 4.16
C VAL A 144 -13.99 13.85 4.34
N TRP A 145 -14.84 12.96 4.84
CA TRP A 145 -16.26 13.22 5.05
C TRP A 145 -16.49 14.41 5.99
N GLN A 146 -15.72 14.48 7.08
CA GLN A 146 -15.80 15.57 8.03
C GLN A 146 -15.37 16.91 7.40
N THR A 147 -14.30 16.90 6.60
CA THR A 147 -13.83 18.07 5.87
C THR A 147 -14.86 18.56 4.84
N LEU A 148 -15.51 17.63 4.12
CA LEU A 148 -16.57 17.95 3.15
C LEU A 148 -17.81 18.54 3.82
N ILE A 149 -18.25 18.02 4.96
CA ILE A 149 -19.38 18.60 5.73
C ILE A 149 -19.06 20.03 6.16
N SER A 150 -17.86 20.27 6.68
CA SER A 150 -17.45 21.62 7.09
C SER A 150 -17.40 22.60 5.90
N PHE A 151 -16.99 22.12 4.72
CA PHE A 151 -16.98 22.92 3.49
C PHE A 151 -18.37 23.16 2.87
N LEU A 152 -19.31 22.22 3.04
CA LEU A 152 -20.69 22.33 2.54
C LEU A 152 -21.64 23.03 3.54
N SER A 153 -21.27 23.11 4.83
CA SER A 153 -22.05 23.83 5.86
C SER A 153 -22.40 25.28 5.49
N PRO A 154 -21.52 26.09 4.85
CA PRO A 154 -21.86 27.44 4.39
C PRO A 154 -22.95 27.46 3.31
N TRP A 155 -23.05 26.41 2.49
CA TRP A 155 -24.07 26.27 1.44
C TRP A 155 -25.42 25.75 1.96
N LYS A 156 -25.49 25.35 3.23
CA LYS A 156 -26.74 25.00 3.93
C LYS A 156 -27.48 26.25 4.48
N GLN A 157 -27.25 27.44 3.93
CA GLN A 157 -28.16 28.58 4.10
C GLN A 157 -28.93 28.88 2.81
N PRO A 158 -30.07 28.23 2.56
CA PRO A 158 -31.02 28.68 1.55
C PRO A 158 -31.91 29.82 2.09
N SER A 159 -31.72 31.01 1.48
CA SER A 159 -32.67 32.13 1.30
C SER A 159 -33.74 32.41 2.37
N SER A 160 -33.44 33.23 3.37
CA SER A 160 -34.47 33.96 4.13
C SER A 160 -34.09 35.44 4.28
N LYS A 161 -34.16 36.19 3.19
CA LYS A 161 -34.16 37.67 3.17
C LYS A 161 -34.49 38.15 1.76
N PHE A 162 -35.78 38.14 1.42
CA PHE A 162 -36.33 39.06 0.43
C PHE A 162 -37.01 40.18 1.24
N PRO A 163 -36.62 41.47 1.07
CA PRO A 163 -37.30 42.57 1.73
C PRO A 163 -38.68 42.77 1.09
N SER A 164 -39.66 43.00 1.95
CA SER A 164 -41.05 43.39 1.68
C SER A 164 -41.17 44.75 1.01
#